data_AF-A0A7X6TTW8-F1
#
_entry.id   AF-A0A7X6TTW8-F1
#
_cell.length_a   1.000
_cell.length_b   1.000
_cell.length_c   1.000
_cell.angle_alpha   90.00
_cell.angle_beta   90.00
_cell.angle_gamma   90.00
#
_symmetry.space_group_name_H-M   'P 1'
#
loop_
_entity.id
_entity.type
_entity.pdbx_description
1 polymer ?
#
loop_
_entity_poly.entity_id
_entity_poly.type
_entity_poly.pdbx_seq_one_letter_code
_entity_poly.pdbx_strand_id
1 'polypeptide(L)' 'EGDSIGKAGYIVPVMDSKAMADTILKCASDLEGLKQMGVNGRNRVQKHYTKHAFLEKYKEIYSGFGRE' A
#
# COMPACT_ATOMS: atom_id res chain seq x y z
N GLU A 1 -1.67 -14.07 -2.75
CA GLU A 1 -1.67 -12.73 -3.36
C GLU A 1 -2.99 -12.04 -3.08
N GLY A 2 -2.94 -10.71 -2.89
CA GLY A 2 -4.08 -9.82 -2.66
C GLY A 2 -4.69 -9.95 -1.27
N ASP A 3 -4.44 -8.97 -0.39
CA ASP A 3 -5.32 -8.80 0.78
C ASP A 3 -6.78 -8.56 0.32
N SER A 4 -7.76 -8.81 1.20
CA SER A 4 -9.17 -8.61 0.90
C SER A 4 -9.60 -7.13 0.88
N ILE A 5 -8.65 -6.18 0.89
CA ILE A 5 -8.91 -4.74 1.03
C ILE A 5 -9.21 -4.10 -0.34
N GLY A 6 -8.77 -4.73 -1.42
CA GLY A 6 -9.01 -4.25 -2.79
C GLY A 6 -7.93 -3.30 -3.32
N LYS A 7 -8.22 -2.66 -4.45
CA LYS A 7 -7.25 -1.82 -5.16
C LYS A 7 -7.03 -0.50 -4.42
N ALA A 8 -5.77 -0.10 -4.26
CA ALA A 8 -5.39 1.16 -3.59
C ALA A 8 -4.72 2.18 -4.53
N GLY A 9 -4.57 1.85 -5.80
CA GLY A 9 -3.88 2.67 -6.79
C GLY A 9 -3.53 1.87 -8.05
N TYR A 10 -2.75 2.47 -8.93
CA TYR A 10 -2.29 1.88 -10.18
C TYR A 10 -0.76 1.75 -10.16
N ILE A 11 -0.26 0.70 -10.80
CA ILE A 11 1.17 0.56 -11.10
C ILE A 11 1.32 0.81 -12.59
N VAL A 12 2.28 1.67 -12.96
CA VAL A 12 2.60 2.00 -14.35
C VAL A 12 4.05 1.59 -14.65
N PRO A 13 4.40 1.32 -15.93
CA PRO A 13 5.78 0.99 -16.30
C PRO A 13 6.76 2.13 -15.98
N VAL A 14 8.02 1.76 -15.74
CA VAL A 14 9.09 2.73 -15.45
C VAL A 14 9.34 3.61 -16.69
N MET A 15 9.49 4.92 -16.47
CA MET A 15 9.66 5.96 -17.50
C MET A 15 8.54 6.08 -18.54
N ASP A 16 7.38 5.47 -18.31
CA ASP A 16 6.21 5.65 -19.19
C ASP A 16 5.35 6.84 -18.72
N SER A 17 5.76 8.04 -19.14
CA SER A 17 5.06 9.28 -18.82
C SER A 17 3.64 9.33 -19.38
N LYS A 18 3.40 8.68 -20.54
CA LYS A 18 2.09 8.60 -21.15
C LYS A 18 1.15 7.73 -20.32
N ALA A 19 1.57 6.53 -19.93
CA ALA A 19 0.75 5.66 -19.08
C ALA A 19 0.45 6.30 -17.72
N MET A 20 1.41 7.06 -17.16
CA MET A 20 1.18 7.83 -15.95
C MET A 20 0.11 8.91 -16.15
N ALA A 21 0.20 9.71 -17.22
CA ALA A 21 -0.78 10.75 -17.55
C ALA A 21 -2.18 10.16 -17.80
N ASP A 22 -2.28 9.10 -18.60
CA ASP A 22 -3.55 8.42 -18.90
C ASP A 22 -4.21 7.88 -17.61
N THR A 23 -3.42 7.37 -16.68
CA THR A 23 -3.90 6.87 -15.38
C THR A 23 -4.38 8.00 -14.48
N ILE A 24 -3.69 9.14 -14.46
CA ILE A 24 -4.13 10.33 -13.71
C ILE A 24 -5.48 10.82 -14.24
N LEU A 25 -5.62 10.93 -15.57
CA LEU A 25 -6.88 11.35 -16.20
C LEU A 25 -8.02 10.36 -15.89
N LYS A 26 -7.73 9.05 -15.90
CA LYS A 26 -8.68 8.02 -15.49
C LYS A 26 -9.15 8.21 -14.05
N CYS A 27 -8.25 8.47 -13.11
CA CYS A 27 -8.60 8.77 -11.73
C CYS A 27 -9.45 10.03 -11.60
N ALA A 28 -9.15 11.08 -12.37
CA ALA A 28 -9.93 12.32 -12.37
C ALA A 28 -11.34 12.14 -12.95
N SER A 29 -11.53 11.18 -13.87
CA SER A 29 -12.83 10.85 -14.46
C SER A 29 -13.75 10.03 -13.55
N ASP A 30 -13.23 9.37 -12.52
CA ASP A 30 -13.97 8.55 -11.56
C ASP A 30 -13.53 8.88 -10.13
N LEU A 31 -14.12 9.95 -9.58
CA LEU A 31 -13.78 10.45 -8.25
C LEU A 31 -14.20 9.49 -7.13
N GLU A 32 -15.24 8.69 -7.33
CA GLU A 32 -15.69 7.73 -6.31
C GLU A 32 -14.73 6.54 -6.24
N GLY A 33 -14.34 6.00 -7.39
CA GLY A 33 -13.28 4.99 -7.47
C GLY A 33 -11.96 5.50 -6.89
N LEU A 34 -11.60 6.77 -7.15
CA LEU A 34 -10.41 7.40 -6.56
C LEU A 34 -10.48 7.47 -5.02
N LYS A 35 -11.61 7.90 -4.45
CA LYS A 35 -11.81 7.91 -3.00
C LYS A 35 -11.73 6.51 -2.41
N GLN A 36 -12.37 5.53 -3.03
CA GLN A 36 -12.33 4.15 -2.56
C GLN A 36 -10.91 3.59 -2.58
N MET A 37 -10.11 3.89 -3.60
CA MET A 37 -8.68 3.54 -3.63
C MET A 37 -7.91 4.18 -2.46
N GLY A 38 -8.21 5.44 -2.11
CA GLY A 38 -7.64 6.11 -0.95
C GLY A 38 -8.01 5.42 0.38
N VAL A 39 -9.27 5.04 0.56
CA VAL A 39 -9.75 4.28 1.73
C VAL A 39 -9.04 2.92 1.81
N ASN A 40 -8.95 2.20 0.69
CA ASN A 40 -8.26 0.91 0.63
C ASN A 40 -6.77 1.05 0.97
N GLY A 41 -6.10 2.08 0.47
CA GLY A 41 -4.72 2.40 0.80
C GLY A 41 -4.52 2.65 2.29
N ARG A 42 -5.40 3.46 2.91
CA ARG A 42 -5.36 3.73 4.36
C ARG A 42 -5.57 2.46 5.17
N ASN A 43 -6.57 1.65 4.83
CA ASN A 43 -6.85 0.39 5.53
C ASN A 43 -5.67 -0.57 5.45
N ARG A 44 -4.99 -0.65 4.29
CA ARG A 44 -3.78 -1.47 4.11
C ARG A 44 -2.64 -1.01 5.01
N VAL A 45 -2.38 0.30 5.08
CA VAL A 45 -1.35 0.88 5.97
C VAL A 45 -1.67 0.57 7.43
N GLN A 46 -2.91 0.81 7.85
CA GLN A 46 -3.34 0.57 9.23
C GLN A 46 -3.28 -0.91 9.63
N LYS A 47 -3.46 -1.84 8.69
CA LYS A 47 -3.41 -3.27 8.97
C LYS A 47 -1.99 -3.83 8.98
N HIS A 48 -1.13 -3.38 8.06
CA HIS A 48 0.13 -4.08 7.78
C HIS A 48 1.41 -3.27 8.08
N TYR A 49 1.31 -1.95 8.14
CA TYR A 49 2.48 -1.06 8.18
C TYR A 49 2.50 -0.16 9.41
N THR A 50 1.90 -0.59 10.52
CA THR A 50 1.89 0.18 11.76
C THR A 50 3.25 0.13 12.45
N LYS A 51 3.62 1.23 13.12
CA LYS A 51 4.83 1.29 13.96
C LYS A 51 4.85 0.17 15.01
N HIS A 52 3.70 -0.13 15.61
CA HIS A 52 3.60 -1.19 16.61
C HIS A 52 3.91 -2.56 15.99
N ALA A 53 3.25 -2.92 14.88
CA ALA A 53 3.52 -4.19 14.20
C ALA A 53 4.98 -4.30 13.75
N PHE A 54 5.56 -3.20 13.25
CA PHE A 54 6.99 -3.14 12.91
C PHE A 54 7.89 -3.42 14.13
N LEU A 55 7.67 -2.72 15.25
CA LEU A 55 8.49 -2.88 16.46
C LEU A 55 8.38 -4.29 17.06
N GLU A 56 7.18 -4.87 17.10
CA GLU A 56 7.02 -6.24 17.59
C GLU A 56 7.78 -7.24 16.71
N LYS A 57 7.73 -7.11 15.38
CA LYS A 57 8.54 -7.94 14.48
C LYS A 57 10.04 -7.75 14.67
N TYR A 58 10.50 -6.54 14.91
CA TYR A 58 11.92 -6.30 15.21
C TYR A 58 12.35 -6.89 16.56
N LYS A 59 11.50 -6.81 17.59
CA LYS A 59 11.77 -7.45 18.90
C LYS A 59 11.83 -8.97 18.78
N GLU A 60 10.93 -9.58 18.01
CA GLU A 60 10.95 -11.02 17.73
C GLU A 60 12.32 -11.44 17.16
N ILE A 61 12.82 -10.69 16.17
CA ILE A 61 14.14 -10.91 15.56
C ILE A 61 15.24 -10.81 16.64
N TYR A 62 15.35 -9.70 17.36
CA TYR A 62 16.42 -9.51 18.35
C TYR A 62 16.36 -10.50 19.53
N SER A 63 15.16 -10.92 19.95
CA SER A 63 14.97 -11.93 21.01
C SER A 63 15.37 -13.34 20.57
N GLY A 64 15.46 -13.57 19.26
CA GLY A 64 16.02 -14.80 18.67
C GLY A 64 17.55 -14.81 18.64
N PHE A 65 18.19 -13.64 18.46
CA PHE A 65 19.65 -13.52 18.38
C PHE A 65 20.36 -13.28 19.72
N GLY A 66 19.66 -12.79 20.74
CA GLY A 66 20.22 -12.61 22.09
C GLY A 66 20.21 -13.87 22.97
N ARG A 67 19.89 -15.04 22.40
CA ARG A 67 19.95 -16.36 23.05
C ARG A 67 21.12 -17.16 22.46
N GLU A 68 22.33 -16.68 22.68
CA GLU A 68 23.58 -17.46 22.61
C GLU A 68 24.38 -17.24 23.90
#